data_AF-A0A7G8PQX3-F1
#
_entry.id   AF-A0A7G8PQX3-F1
#
_cell.length_a   1.000
_cell.length_b   1.000
_cell.length_c   1.000
_cell.angle_alpha   90.00
_cell.angle_beta   90.00
_cell.angle_gamma   90.00
#
_symmetry.space_group_name_H-M   'P 1'
#
loop_
_entity.id
_entity.type
_entity.pdbx_description
1 polymer ?
#
loop_
_entity_poly.entity_id
_entity_poly.type
_entity_poly.pdbx_seq_one_letter_code
_entity_poly.pdbx_strand_id
1 'polypeptide(L)'
;MEKQFDKDDAALKRIIKTAGREQPSVNFVNDVMQRIAMEKEPAFVYKPLFSKQAWVVVAALFVFAIGTLYFSPLNIFNADQFDFAMPSLQFDLPQIQLSNTFLYGIAFLSLFLIQIPFLKKFTSEENR
;
A
#
# COMPACT_ATOMS: atom_id res chain seq x y z
N MET A 1 -44.22 -22.54 -44.75
CA MET A 1 -43.12 -22.71 -43.77
C MET A 1 -43.46 -22.07 -42.42
N GLU A 2 -44.08 -20.88 -42.37
CA GLU A 2 -44.47 -20.21 -41.09
C GLU A 2 -45.38 -21.00 -40.15
N LYS A 3 -46.37 -21.75 -40.68
CA LYS A 3 -47.30 -22.55 -39.85
C LYS A 3 -46.65 -23.70 -39.08
N GLN A 4 -45.44 -24.10 -39.46
CA GLN A 4 -44.68 -25.15 -38.77
C GLN A 4 -43.93 -24.56 -37.58
N PHE A 5 -43.26 -23.42 -37.77
CA PHE A 5 -42.56 -22.70 -36.70
C PHE A 5 -43.47 -22.31 -35.53
N ASP A 6 -44.70 -21.85 -35.82
CA ASP A 6 -45.66 -21.46 -34.78
C ASP A 6 -46.12 -22.66 -33.92
N LYS A 7 -46.19 -23.86 -34.51
CA LYS A 7 -46.50 -25.10 -33.77
C LYS A 7 -45.34 -25.54 -32.90
N ASP A 8 -44.12 -25.45 -33.41
CA ASP A 8 -42.91 -25.84 -32.69
C ASP A 8 -42.66 -24.89 -31.51
N ASP A 9 -42.89 -23.58 -31.69
CA ASP A 9 -42.79 -22.57 -30.63
C ASP A 9 -43.88 -22.75 -29.56
N ALA A 10 -45.12 -23.06 -29.98
CA ALA A 10 -46.20 -23.39 -29.06
C ALA A 10 -45.92 -24.68 -28.25
N ALA A 11 -45.26 -25.67 -28.86
CA ALA A 11 -44.83 -26.90 -28.18
C ALA A 11 -43.73 -26.62 -27.16
N LEU A 12 -42.70 -25.85 -27.53
CA LEU A 12 -41.61 -25.44 -26.64
C LEU A 12 -42.14 -24.64 -25.44
N LYS A 13 -43.03 -23.68 -25.68
CA LYS A 13 -43.64 -22.84 -24.65
C LYS A 13 -44.50 -23.66 -23.68
N ARG A 14 -45.14 -24.73 -24.15
CA ARG A 14 -45.86 -25.68 -23.28
C ARG A 14 -44.89 -26.47 -22.42
N ILE A 15 -43.83 -27.03 -23.00
CA ILE A 15 -42.81 -27.80 -22.28
C ILE A 15 -42.18 -26.97 -21.15
N ILE A 16 -41.76 -25.74 -21.44
CA ILE A 16 -41.18 -24.81 -20.46
C ILE A 16 -42.19 -24.47 -19.35
N LYS A 17 -43.47 -24.31 -19.70
CA LYS A 17 -44.52 -24.00 -18.72
C LYS A 17 -44.87 -25.20 -17.84
N THR A 18 -44.82 -26.43 -18.37
CA THR A 18 -45.04 -27.67 -17.61
C THR A 18 -43.84 -28.13 -16.80
N ALA A 19 -42.62 -27.75 -17.21
CA ALA A 19 -41.41 -28.04 -16.45
C ALA A 19 -41.42 -27.38 -15.06
N GLY A 20 -42.26 -26.36 -14.86
CA GLY A 20 -42.36 -25.66 -13.59
C GLY A 20 -41.07 -24.92 -13.24
N ARG A 21 -41.09 -24.15 -12.16
CA ARG A 21 -39.84 -23.78 -11.50
C ARG A 21 -39.48 -24.95 -10.61
N GLU A 22 -38.32 -25.56 -10.84
CA GLU A 22 -37.77 -26.50 -9.85
C GLU A 22 -37.73 -25.77 -8.51
N GLN A 23 -38.58 -26.19 -7.58
CA GLN A 23 -38.53 -25.63 -6.24
C GLN A 23 -37.25 -26.17 -5.61
N PRO A 24 -36.36 -25.28 -5.13
CA PRO A 24 -35.18 -25.73 -4.42
C PRO A 24 -35.62 -26.62 -3.26
N SER A 25 -34.74 -27.53 -2.84
CA SER A 25 -34.99 -28.35 -1.67
C SER A 25 -35.34 -27.46 -0.48
N VAL A 26 -36.17 -27.97 0.44
CA VAL A 26 -36.60 -27.25 1.66
C VAL A 26 -35.39 -26.72 2.45
N ASN A 27 -34.26 -27.41 2.35
CA ASN A 27 -33.01 -27.07 3.05
C ASN A 27 -31.99 -26.30 2.20
N PHE A 28 -32.29 -25.96 0.95
CA PHE A 28 -31.34 -25.32 0.04
C PHE A 28 -30.68 -24.07 0.64
N VAL A 29 -31.47 -23.22 1.28
CA VAL A 29 -30.96 -22.00 1.93
C VAL A 29 -30.02 -22.34 3.09
N ASN A 30 -30.37 -23.34 3.90
CA ASN A 30 -29.52 -23.79 5.01
C ASN A 30 -28.22 -24.41 4.48
N ASP A 31 -28.28 -25.24 3.45
CA ASP A 31 -27.11 -25.90 2.87
C ASP A 31 -26.14 -24.89 2.23
N VAL A 32 -26.68 -23.88 1.55
CA VAL A 32 -25.89 -22.78 0.96
C VAL A 32 -25.27 -21.91 2.05
N MET A 33 -26.03 -21.48 3.05
CA MET A 33 -25.51 -20.67 4.15
C MET A 33 -24.49 -21.43 5.00
N GLN A 34 -24.67 -22.74 5.18
CA GLN A 34 -23.72 -23.59 5.89
C GLN A 34 -22.41 -23.72 5.12
N ARG A 35 -22.46 -23.88 3.79
CA ARG A 35 -21.26 -23.89 2.93
C ARG A 35 -20.52 -22.56 2.98
N ILE A 36 -21.25 -21.43 2.87
CA ILE A 36 -20.66 -20.09 2.98
C ILE A 36 -20.04 -19.86 4.37
N ALA A 37 -20.67 -20.35 5.44
CA ALA A 37 -20.12 -20.23 6.79
C ALA A 37 -18.89 -21.13 7.04
N MET A 38 -18.82 -22.28 6.38
CA MET A 38 -17.65 -23.18 6.41
C MET A 38 -16.49 -22.64 5.56
N GLU A 39 -16.82 -21.96 4.47
CA GLU A 39 -15.90 -21.19 3.64
C GLU A 39 -15.53 -19.91 4.38
N LYS A 40 -14.73 -20.07 5.45
CA LYS A 40 -14.09 -18.96 6.15
C LYS A 40 -13.23 -18.20 5.15
N GLU A 41 -13.79 -17.14 4.57
CA GLU A 41 -13.03 -16.03 4.01
C GLU A 41 -11.88 -15.74 4.99
N PRO A 42 -10.62 -15.65 4.52
CA PRO A 42 -9.51 -15.34 5.40
C PRO A 42 -9.84 -14.02 6.07
N ALA A 43 -10.18 -14.09 7.36
CA ALA A 43 -10.54 -12.92 8.15
C ALA A 43 -9.51 -11.85 7.83
N PHE A 44 -9.96 -10.69 7.35
CA PHE A 44 -9.08 -9.62 6.91
C PHE A 44 -8.30 -9.14 8.13
N VAL A 45 -7.19 -9.81 8.44
CA VAL A 45 -6.39 -9.53 9.62
C VAL A 45 -5.65 -8.26 9.29
N TYR A 46 -6.11 -7.16 9.88
CA TYR A 46 -5.47 -5.86 9.77
C TYR A 46 -4.04 -5.98 10.32
N LYS A 47 -3.08 -6.20 9.42
CA LYS A 47 -1.67 -6.11 9.76
C LYS A 47 -1.33 -4.62 9.89
N PRO A 48 -0.82 -4.18 11.05
CA PRO A 48 -0.40 -2.79 11.18
C PRO A 48 0.75 -2.52 10.18
N LEU A 49 0.67 -1.41 9.46
CA LEU A 49 1.66 -0.99 8.45
C LEU A 49 3.08 -0.95 9.01
N PHE A 50 3.21 -0.63 10.29
CA PHE A 50 4.45 -0.67 11.05
C PHE A 50 4.29 -1.58 12.26
N SER A 51 5.24 -2.49 12.45
CA SER A 51 5.32 -3.29 13.67
C SER A 51 5.55 -2.37 14.88
N LYS A 52 5.15 -2.80 16.08
CA LYS A 52 5.40 -2.03 17.31
C LYS A 52 6.89 -1.70 17.51
N GLN A 53 7.78 -2.56 17.02
CA GLN A 53 9.22 -2.36 17.06
C GLN A 53 9.68 -1.23 16.13
N ALA A 54 9.09 -1.12 14.92
CA ALA A 54 9.41 -0.03 14.00
C ALA A 54 9.08 1.35 14.59
N TRP A 55 8.00 1.45 15.36
CA TRP A 55 7.65 2.68 16.08
C TRP A 55 8.66 3.08 17.15
N VAL A 56 9.25 2.11 17.85
CA VAL A 56 10.31 2.38 18.83
C VAL A 56 11.56 2.93 18.14
N VAL A 57 11.95 2.37 17.00
CA VAL A 57 13.09 2.86 16.22
C VAL A 57 12.85 4.28 15.71
N VAL A 58 11.67 4.56 15.17
CA VAL A 58 11.30 5.92 14.73
C VAL A 58 11.33 6.90 15.90
N ALA A 59 10.77 6.54 17.05
CA ALA A 59 10.79 7.38 18.24
C ALA A 59 12.23 7.65 18.73
N ALA A 60 13.09 6.64 18.74
CA ALA A 60 14.50 6.79 19.13
C ALA A 60 15.24 7.74 18.18
N LEU A 61 15.02 7.62 16.88
CA LEU A 61 15.64 8.48 15.86
C LEU A 61 15.17 9.93 16.00
N PHE A 62 13.89 10.12 16.32
CA PHE A 62 13.32 11.44 16.56
C PHE A 62 13.88 12.11 17.82
N VAL A 63 13.97 11.36 18.93
CA VAL A 63 14.59 11.84 20.18
C VAL A 63 16.07 12.16 19.97
N PHE A 64 16.79 11.32 19.24
CA PHE A 64 18.19 11.57 18.88
C PHE A 64 18.34 12.87 18.09
N ALA A 65 17.54 13.08 17.05
CA ALA A 65 17.58 14.29 16.24
C ALA A 65 17.32 15.55 17.09
N ILE A 66 16.30 15.53 17.95
CA ILE A 66 15.99 16.65 18.85
C ILE A 66 17.13 16.88 19.85
N GLY A 67 17.68 15.82 20.44
CA GLY A 67 18.80 15.90 21.36
C GLY A 67 20.03 16.53 20.70
N THR A 68 20.36 16.12 19.48
CA THR A 68 21.47 16.72 18.74
C THR A 68 21.23 18.20 18.43
N LEU A 69 19.99 18.60 18.14
CA LEU A 69 19.65 19.99 17.87
C LEU A 69 19.72 20.87 19.13
N TYR A 70 19.36 20.31 20.29
CA TYR A 70 19.35 21.05 21.56
C TYR A 70 20.74 21.22 22.16
N PHE A 71 21.56 20.16 22.13
CA PHE A 71 22.86 20.16 22.80
C PHE A 71 24.01 20.64 21.91
N SER A 72 23.81 20.72 20.60
CA SER A 72 24.90 21.05 19.71
C SER A 72 24.88 22.52 19.28
N PRO A 73 26.02 23.23 19.35
CA PRO A 73 26.11 24.58 18.82
C PRO A 73 25.82 24.55 17.31
N LEU A 74 25.09 25.54 16.80
CA LEU A 74 24.67 25.72 15.39
C LEU A 74 25.79 25.60 14.33
N ASN A 75 27.05 25.43 14.75
CA ASN A 75 28.25 25.25 13.92
C ASN A 75 28.46 23.81 13.39
N ILE A 76 27.56 22.86 13.64
CA ILE A 76 27.68 21.49 13.07
C ILE A 76 27.46 21.46 11.54
N PHE A 77 26.86 22.50 10.96
CA PHE A 77 26.62 22.61 9.52
C PHE A 77 27.77 23.30 8.76
N ASN A 78 29.00 23.23 9.28
CA ASN A 78 30.18 23.56 8.50
C ASN A 78 30.44 22.39 7.53
N ALA A 79 30.06 22.58 6.27
CA ALA A 79 30.17 21.58 5.20
C ALA A 79 31.61 21.04 5.00
N ASP A 80 32.63 21.78 5.46
CA ASP A 80 34.04 21.44 5.30
C ASP A 80 34.56 20.39 6.30
N GLN A 81 33.80 20.06 7.35
CA GLN A 81 34.23 19.09 8.38
C GLN A 81 33.44 17.76 8.34
N PHE A 82 32.55 17.59 7.37
CA PHE A 82 31.79 16.36 7.19
C PHE A 82 32.66 15.31 6.48
N ASP A 83 33.72 14.87 7.16
CA ASP A 83 34.50 13.73 6.70
C ASP A 83 33.67 12.48 7.00
N PHE A 84 32.85 12.07 6.03
CA PHE A 84 32.03 10.87 6.10
C PHE A 84 32.96 9.67 5.95
N ALA A 85 33.76 9.40 6.98
CA ALA A 85 34.46 8.14 7.13
C ALA A 85 33.38 7.06 7.30
N MET A 86 32.87 6.54 6.17
CA MET A 86 31.95 5.41 6.17
C MET A 86 32.66 4.29 6.91
N PRO A 87 32.20 3.90 8.11
CA PRO A 87 32.63 2.64 8.66
C PRO A 87 32.18 1.61 7.64
N SER A 88 33.05 0.67 7.27
CA SER A 88 32.71 -0.46 6.40
C SER A 88 31.75 -1.39 7.14
N LEU A 89 30.55 -0.90 7.42
CA LEU A 89 29.44 -1.63 7.98
C LEU A 89 28.91 -2.47 6.83
N GLN A 90 29.35 -3.73 6.81
CA GLN A 90 28.76 -4.78 5.99
C GLN A 90 27.37 -5.08 6.58
N PHE A 91 26.42 -4.18 6.32
CA PHE A 91 25.02 -4.48 6.51
C PHE A 91 24.57 -5.36 5.35
N ASP A 92 24.31 -6.62 5.66
CA ASP A 92 23.56 -7.50 4.78
C ASP A 92 22.12 -6.95 4.76
N LEU A 93 21.88 -5.97 3.89
CA LEU A 93 20.58 -5.34 3.75
C LEU A 93 19.63 -6.44 3.26
N PRO A 94 18.58 -6.79 4.04
CA PRO A 94 17.56 -7.69 3.53
C PRO A 94 17.05 -7.11 2.20
N GLN A 95 16.70 -7.96 1.24
CA GLN A 95 16.10 -7.52 -0.02
C GLN A 95 14.74 -6.86 0.27
N ILE A 96 14.77 -5.58 0.63
CA ILE A 96 13.58 -4.79 0.88
C ILE A 96 12.99 -4.49 -0.50
N GLN A 97 11.88 -5.14 -0.81
CA GLN A 97 11.09 -4.82 -2.00
C GLN A 97 10.38 -3.49 -1.75
N LEU A 98 11.03 -2.40 -2.18
CA LEU A 98 10.43 -1.08 -2.17
C LEU A 98 9.36 -0.99 -3.26
N SER A 99 8.21 -0.40 -2.93
CA SER A 99 7.17 -0.15 -3.93
C SER A 99 7.59 0.96 -4.90
N ASN A 100 7.13 0.89 -6.14
CA ASN A 100 7.41 1.93 -7.14
C ASN A 100 6.96 3.32 -6.65
N THR A 101 5.84 3.40 -5.93
CA THR A 101 5.36 4.65 -5.32
C THR A 101 6.35 5.21 -4.31
N PHE A 102 6.97 4.37 -3.49
CA PHE A 102 7.97 4.80 -2.53
C PHE A 102 9.25 5.30 -3.22
N LEU A 103 9.68 4.61 -4.29
CA LEU A 103 10.81 5.04 -5.13
C LEU A 103 10.55 6.42 -5.75
N TYR A 104 9.36 6.64 -6.31
CA TYR A 104 8.97 7.94 -6.86
C TYR A 104 8.91 9.03 -5.78
N GLY A 105 8.46 8.68 -4.57
CA GLY A 105 8.46 9.59 -3.42
C GLY A 105 9.87 10.05 -3.03
N ILE A 106 10.83 9.12 -2.95
CA ILE A 106 12.24 9.44 -2.67
C ILE A 106 12.83 10.30 -3.80
N ALA A 107 12.58 9.94 -5.06
CA ALA A 107 13.08 10.70 -6.20
C ALA A 107 12.55 12.14 -6.17
N PHE A 108 11.24 12.32 -5.92
CA PHE A 108 10.62 13.64 -5.79
C PHE A 108 11.19 14.45 -4.62
N LEU A 109 11.36 13.82 -3.45
CA LEU A 109 11.94 14.49 -2.28
C LEU A 109 13.38 14.96 -2.53
N SER A 110 14.18 14.13 -3.21
CA SER A 110 15.57 14.48 -3.54
C SER A 110 15.67 15.70 -4.45
N LEU A 111 14.76 15.83 -5.42
CA LEU A 111 14.62 17.02 -6.27
C LEU A 111 14.26 18.28 -5.48
N PHE A 112 13.54 18.15 -4.35
CA PHE A 112 13.23 19.29 -3.50
C PHE A 112 14.44 19.71 -2.66
N LEU A 113 15.18 18.74 -2.10
CA LEU A 113 16.36 19.00 -1.29
C LEU A 113 17.50 19.62 -2.09
N ILE A 114 17.66 19.24 -3.37
CA ILE A 114 18.69 19.83 -4.23
C ILE A 114 18.45 21.31 -4.52
N GLN A 115 17.22 21.82 -4.38
CA GLN A 115 16.90 23.23 -4.62
C GLN A 115 17.36 24.15 -3.47
N ILE A 116 17.48 23.62 -2.25
CA ILE A 116 17.91 24.37 -1.05
C ILE A 116 19.27 25.08 -1.23
N PRO A 117 20.35 24.43 -1.71
CA PRO A 117 21.62 25.11 -1.93
C PRO A 117 21.56 26.19 -3.01
N PHE A 118 20.74 26.03 -4.05
CA PHE A 118 20.55 27.07 -5.07
C PHE A 118 19.87 28.31 -4.50
N LEU A 119 18.81 28.12 -3.68
CA LEU A 119 18.13 29.22 -2.99
C LEU A 119 19.06 29.95 -2.02
N LYS A 120 19.85 29.19 -1.26
CA LYS A 120 20.84 29.75 -0.32
C LYS A 120 21.87 30.62 -1.04
N LYS A 121 22.36 30.17 -2.21
CA LYS A 121 23.32 30.93 -3.01
C LYS A 121 22.73 32.25 -3.51
N PHE A 122 21.50 32.24 -4.03
CA PHE A 122 20.85 33.44 -4.54
C PHE A 122 20.65 34.51 -3.45
N THR A 123 20.11 34.13 -2.28
CA THR A 123 19.93 35.05 -1.15
C THR A 123 21.25 35.58 -0.58
N SER A 124 22.34 34.82 -0.68
CA SER A 124 23.67 35.28 -0.24
C SER A 124 24.34 36.26 -1.21
N GLU A 125 24.01 36.22 -2.50
CA GLU A 125 24.50 37.18 -3.49
C GLU A 125 23.72 38.51 -3.45
N GLU A 126 22.45 38.49 -3.06
CA GLU A 126 21.62 39.70 -2.94
C GLU A 126 21.92 40.54 -1.69
N ASN A 127 22.51 39.96 -0.65
CA ASN A 127 22.91 40.67 0.58
C ASN A 127 24.37 41.16 0.57
N ARG A 128 25.00 41.30 -0.60
CA ARG A 128 26.38 41.80 -0.77
C ARG A 128 26.42 43.05 -1.64
#